data_AF-A0A3D1PAL6-F1
#
_entry.id   AF-A0A3D1PAL6-F1
#
_cell.length_a   1.000
_cell.length_b   1.000
_cell.length_c   1.000
_cell.angle_alpha   90.00
_cell.angle_beta   90.00
_cell.angle_gamma   90.00
#
_symmetry.space_group_name_H-M   'P 1'
#
loop_
_entity.id
_entity.type
_entity.pdbx_description
1 polymer ?
#
loop_
_entity_poly.entity_id
_entity_poly.type
_entity_poly.pdbx_seq_one_letter_code
_entity_poly.pdbx_strand_id
1 'polypeptide(L)'
;MSASPKLISEYKCFDGTIGFYRHHSQTCNGEMRFSVYQPPQARSKLPVLYFLSGLTCTEENFMVKSGAQKYAAEYGLILIAPDTSPRNTGIEGEDKDWDFGTGAGFYVDATETPWRSHYQMYSYIVQELPALITEHFPIQPEKQGIFGHSMGGHG
;
A
#
# COMPACT_ATOMS: atom_id res chain seq x y z
N MET A 1 1.64 3.99 19.15
CA MET A 1 0.63 3.08 18.57
C MET A 1 0.06 3.79 17.37
N SER A 2 0.08 3.17 16.19
CA SER A 2 -0.56 3.77 15.03
C SER A 2 -2.08 3.75 15.23
N ALA A 3 -2.79 4.71 14.63
CA ALA A 3 -4.24 4.67 14.70
C ALA A 3 -4.77 3.48 13.89
N SER A 4 -5.75 2.75 14.43
CA SER A 4 -6.33 1.59 13.76
C SER A 4 -6.86 1.95 12.36
N PRO A 5 -6.55 1.16 11.31
CA PRO A 5 -7.00 1.44 9.95
C PRO A 5 -8.52 1.29 9.86
N LYS A 6 -9.15 2.21 9.11
CA LYS A 6 -10.59 2.18 8.86
C LYS A 6 -10.87 1.44 7.56
N LEU A 7 -11.70 0.41 7.64
CA LEU A 7 -12.21 -0.30 6.47
C LEU A 7 -13.12 0.64 5.63
N ILE A 8 -12.87 0.71 4.33
CA ILE A 8 -13.68 1.44 3.35
C ILE A 8 -14.67 0.50 2.69
N SER A 9 -14.18 -0.63 2.18
CA SER A 9 -14.97 -1.62 1.44
C SER A 9 -14.32 -2.99 1.50
N GLU A 10 -15.12 -4.04 1.37
CA GLU A 10 -14.67 -5.43 1.47
C GLU A 10 -15.41 -6.32 0.45
N TYR A 11 -14.68 -7.24 -0.18
CA TYR A 11 -15.20 -8.15 -1.19
C TYR A 11 -14.66 -9.57 -1.00
N LYS A 12 -15.52 -10.58 -1.23
CA LYS A 12 -15.08 -11.99 -1.30
C LYS A 12 -14.42 -12.28 -2.63
N CYS A 13 -13.29 -13.00 -2.59
CA CYS A 13 -12.53 -13.38 -3.78
C CYS A 13 -11.73 -14.65 -3.49
N PHE A 14 -11.88 -15.70 -4.32
CA PHE A 14 -11.18 -16.99 -4.17
C PHE A 14 -11.17 -17.54 -2.73
N ASP A 15 -12.33 -17.56 -2.08
CA ASP A 15 -12.55 -17.96 -0.67
C ASP A 15 -11.82 -17.12 0.39
N GLY A 16 -11.01 -16.16 -0.05
CA GLY A 16 -10.45 -15.09 0.76
C GLY A 16 -11.30 -13.81 0.71
N THR A 17 -10.68 -12.73 1.15
CA THR A 17 -11.30 -11.42 1.27
C THR A 17 -10.33 -10.33 0.82
N ILE A 18 -10.77 -9.41 -0.05
CA ILE A 18 -10.06 -8.17 -0.37
C ILE A 18 -10.70 -7.05 0.46
N GLY A 19 -9.91 -6.40 1.31
CA GLY A 19 -10.30 -5.20 2.05
C GLY A 19 -9.54 -3.97 1.58
N PHE A 20 -10.22 -2.84 1.46
CA PHE A 20 -9.63 -1.54 1.18
C PHE A 20 -9.71 -0.68 2.43
N TYR A 21 -8.59 -0.09 2.83
CA TYR A 21 -8.44 0.58 4.11
C TYR A 21 -7.86 1.98 3.93
N ARG A 22 -8.15 2.85 4.91
CA ARG A 22 -7.49 4.13 5.09
C ARG A 22 -6.97 4.29 6.51
N HIS A 23 -5.88 5.02 6.65
CA HIS A 23 -5.35 5.44 7.95
C HIS A 23 -4.70 6.81 7.82
N HIS A 24 -4.46 7.48 8.94
CA HIS A 24 -3.70 8.72 8.93
C HIS A 24 -2.22 8.40 9.04
N SER A 25 -1.46 8.67 7.99
CA SER A 25 -0.02 8.49 7.95
C SER A 25 0.71 9.65 8.60
N GLN A 26 1.58 9.33 9.55
CA GLN A 26 2.49 10.28 10.19
C GLN A 26 3.62 10.70 9.25
N THR A 27 4.18 9.76 8.48
CA THR A 27 5.29 10.04 7.56
C THR A 27 4.82 10.92 6.39
N CYS A 28 3.65 10.63 5.82
CA CYS A 28 3.07 11.41 4.72
C CYS A 28 2.19 12.58 5.16
N ASN A 29 2.00 12.79 6.47
CA ASN A 29 1.20 13.86 7.06
C ASN A 29 -0.19 13.99 6.39
N GLY A 30 -0.92 12.88 6.30
CA GLY A 30 -2.16 12.83 5.52
C GLY A 30 -2.87 11.48 5.57
N GLU A 31 -4.10 11.42 5.05
CA GLU A 31 -4.80 10.14 4.88
C GLU A 31 -4.13 9.34 3.76
N MET A 32 -3.74 8.10 4.05
CA MET A 32 -3.21 7.14 3.08
C MET A 32 -4.13 5.94 2.96
N ARG A 33 -4.17 5.35 1.77
CA ARG A 33 -4.93 4.14 1.48
C ARG A 33 -4.02 2.97 1.15
N PHE A 34 -4.53 1.78 1.44
CA PHE A 34 -3.91 0.51 1.07
C PHE A 34 -4.98 -0.56 1.00
N SER A 35 -4.68 -1.62 0.26
CA SER A 35 -5.53 -2.79 0.15
C SER A 35 -4.85 -4.03 0.71
N VAL A 36 -5.64 -4.94 1.25
CA VAL A 36 -5.19 -6.22 1.83
C VAL A 36 -6.02 -7.34 1.24
N TYR A 37 -5.37 -8.34 0.67
CA TYR A 37 -5.98 -9.63 0.40
C TYR A 37 -5.61 -10.63 1.50
N GLN A 38 -6.62 -11.16 2.18
CA GLN A 38 -6.48 -12.24 3.16
C GLN A 38 -6.98 -13.55 2.54
N PRO A 39 -6.11 -14.55 2.32
CA PRO A 39 -6.50 -15.82 1.74
C PRO A 39 -7.31 -16.67 2.76
N PRO A 40 -7.99 -17.75 2.34
CA PRO A 40 -8.82 -18.57 3.25
C PRO A 40 -8.06 -19.14 4.47
N GLN A 41 -6.73 -19.24 4.38
CA GLN A 41 -5.83 -19.71 5.45
C GLN A 41 -5.55 -18.65 6.52
N ALA A 42 -6.00 -17.40 6.36
CA ALA A 42 -5.72 -16.26 7.27
C ALA A 42 -6.39 -16.35 8.66
N ARG A 43 -6.68 -17.57 9.14
CA ARG A 43 -7.03 -17.88 10.54
C ARG A 43 -5.78 -17.98 11.42
N SER A 44 -4.62 -18.16 10.82
CA SER A 44 -3.30 -18.15 11.44
C SER A 44 -2.43 -17.07 10.79
N LYS A 45 -1.27 -16.79 11.38
CA LYS A 45 -0.30 -15.84 10.82
C LYS A 45 0.30 -16.41 9.53
N LEU A 46 0.30 -15.62 8.44
CA LEU A 46 0.81 -16.01 7.12
C LEU A 46 1.96 -15.11 6.63
N PRO A 47 2.82 -15.57 5.72
CA PRO A 47 3.75 -14.68 5.01
C PRO A 47 3.01 -13.60 4.23
N VAL A 48 3.67 -12.46 4.02
CA VAL A 48 3.10 -11.29 3.33
C VAL A 48 3.95 -10.90 2.13
N LEU A 49 3.28 -10.51 1.04
CA LEU A 49 3.89 -9.89 -0.12
C LEU A 49 3.33 -8.47 -0.32
N TYR A 50 4.22 -7.49 -0.38
CA TYR A 50 3.89 -6.11 -0.74
C TYR A 50 4.06 -5.93 -2.24
N PHE A 51 3.02 -5.40 -2.90
CA PHE A 51 3.06 -5.00 -4.29
C PHE A 51 3.10 -3.47 -4.41
N LEU A 52 4.18 -2.94 -4.96
CA LEU A 52 4.30 -1.52 -5.27
C LEU A 52 3.81 -1.23 -6.69
N SER A 53 2.80 -0.37 -6.81
CA SER A 53 2.19 -0.01 -8.09
C SER A 53 3.00 1.05 -8.87
N GLY A 54 2.71 1.17 -10.16
CA GLY A 54 3.38 2.13 -11.04
C GLY A 54 2.75 3.53 -11.00
N LEU A 55 3.27 4.43 -11.85
CA LEU A 55 2.71 5.77 -12.05
C LEU A 55 1.20 5.74 -12.29
N THR A 56 0.50 6.76 -11.80
CA THR A 56 -0.96 6.98 -11.92
C THR A 56 -1.86 5.97 -11.20
N CYS A 57 -1.28 4.90 -10.63
CA CYS A 57 -2.06 3.88 -9.95
C CYS A 57 -2.52 4.34 -8.56
N THR A 58 -3.39 3.54 -7.97
CA THR A 58 -3.84 3.58 -6.58
C THR A 58 -3.70 2.17 -5.96
N GLU A 59 -4.16 2.00 -4.72
CA GLU A 59 -4.25 0.70 -4.04
C GLU A 59 -5.19 -0.31 -4.74
N GLU A 60 -6.03 0.17 -5.66
CA GLU A 60 -7.05 -0.65 -6.33
C GLU A 60 -6.53 -1.38 -7.57
N ASN A 61 -5.64 -0.75 -8.36
CA ASN A 61 -5.34 -1.24 -9.71
C ASN A 61 -4.79 -2.68 -9.70
N PHE A 62 -3.87 -2.98 -8.81
CA PHE A 62 -3.31 -4.32 -8.67
C PHE A 62 -4.36 -5.32 -8.19
N MET A 63 -5.11 -4.98 -7.15
CA MET A 63 -6.13 -5.87 -6.60
C MET A 63 -7.25 -6.15 -7.60
N VAL A 64 -7.67 -5.18 -8.40
CA VAL A 64 -8.79 -5.39 -9.32
C VAL A 64 -8.36 -6.05 -10.62
N LYS A 65 -7.15 -5.79 -11.13
CA LYS A 65 -6.77 -6.17 -12.50
C LYS A 65 -5.77 -7.32 -12.63
N SER A 66 -5.02 -7.66 -11.58
CA SER A 66 -3.91 -8.63 -11.69
C SER A 66 -4.34 -10.10 -11.67
N GLY A 67 -5.46 -10.42 -11.01
CA GLY A 67 -5.84 -11.80 -10.71
C GLY A 67 -4.94 -12.51 -9.68
N ALA A 68 -4.06 -11.78 -8.98
CA ALA A 68 -3.09 -12.34 -8.03
C ALA A 68 -3.73 -13.10 -6.86
N GLN A 69 -4.97 -12.78 -6.50
CA GLN A 69 -5.69 -13.40 -5.39
C GLN A 69 -5.87 -14.90 -5.56
N LYS A 70 -6.03 -15.38 -6.81
CA LYS A 70 -6.12 -16.81 -7.11
C LYS A 70 -4.87 -17.55 -6.60
N TYR A 71 -3.70 -17.02 -6.93
CA TYR A 71 -2.42 -17.61 -6.55
C TYR A 71 -2.10 -17.39 -5.08
N ALA A 72 -2.45 -16.22 -4.52
CA ALA A 72 -2.30 -15.96 -3.10
C ALA A 72 -3.19 -16.89 -2.24
N ALA A 73 -4.38 -17.26 -2.73
CA ALA A 73 -5.22 -18.28 -2.10
C ALA A 73 -4.57 -19.67 -2.16
N GLU A 74 -3.99 -20.03 -3.31
CA GLU A 74 -3.30 -21.32 -3.50
C GLU A 74 -2.09 -21.46 -2.58
N TYR A 75 -1.27 -20.41 -2.48
CA TYR A 75 -0.01 -20.44 -1.72
C TYR A 75 -0.12 -19.99 -0.27
N GLY A 76 -1.28 -19.50 0.17
CA GLY A 76 -1.47 -19.00 1.54
C GLY A 76 -0.66 -17.73 1.82
N LEU A 77 -0.74 -16.75 0.92
CA LEU A 77 -0.03 -15.48 1.02
C LEU A 77 -0.99 -14.32 1.26
N ILE A 78 -0.66 -13.43 2.20
CA ILE A 78 -1.33 -12.14 2.31
C ILE A 78 -0.72 -11.19 1.28
N LEU A 79 -1.56 -10.49 0.52
CA LEU A 79 -1.09 -9.44 -0.39
C LEU A 79 -1.43 -8.07 0.18
N ILE A 80 -0.48 -7.15 0.13
CA ILE A 80 -0.66 -5.74 0.49
C ILE A 80 -0.34 -4.89 -0.74
N ALA A 81 -1.21 -3.97 -1.12
CA ALA A 81 -0.88 -2.95 -2.12
C ALA A 81 -1.18 -1.55 -1.56
N PRO A 82 -0.16 -0.73 -1.27
CA PRO A 82 -0.36 0.65 -0.87
C PRO A 82 -0.70 1.54 -2.07
N ASP A 83 -1.18 2.73 -1.75
CA ASP A 83 -1.21 3.83 -2.70
C ASP A 83 0.23 4.27 -3.11
N THR A 84 0.35 5.01 -4.21
CA THR A 84 1.63 5.34 -4.86
C THR A 84 2.21 6.69 -4.46
N SER A 85 1.43 7.52 -3.78
CA SER A 85 1.82 8.84 -3.27
C SER A 85 0.85 9.27 -2.17
N PRO A 86 1.20 10.30 -1.39
CA PRO A 86 0.21 11.10 -0.67
C PRO A 86 -0.86 11.64 -1.63
N ARG A 87 -2.05 11.92 -1.11
CA ARG A 87 -3.20 12.44 -1.88
C ARG A 87 -3.75 13.69 -1.22
N ASN A 88 -4.23 14.63 -2.04
CA ASN A 88 -4.87 15.88 -1.60
C ASN A 88 -3.98 16.68 -0.62
N THR A 89 -2.68 16.84 -0.94
CA THR A 89 -1.73 17.52 -0.05
C THR A 89 -1.92 19.03 -0.08
N GLY A 90 -2.51 19.55 -1.16
CA GLY A 90 -2.69 20.98 -1.39
C GLY A 90 -1.42 21.65 -1.90
N ILE A 91 -0.40 20.87 -2.28
CA ILE A 91 0.81 21.38 -2.94
C ILE A 91 0.46 21.87 -4.35
N GLU A 92 0.82 23.11 -4.66
CA GLU A 92 0.63 23.67 -6.00
C GLU A 92 1.43 22.86 -7.05
N GLY A 93 0.74 22.44 -8.11
CA GLY A 93 1.34 21.70 -9.22
C GLY A 93 1.47 20.19 -9.01
N GLU A 94 1.01 19.63 -7.87
CA GLU A 94 1.10 18.18 -7.61
C GLU A 94 0.28 17.33 -8.59
N ASP A 95 -0.76 17.90 -9.20
CA ASP A 95 -1.64 17.22 -10.16
C ASP A 95 -1.41 17.69 -11.61
N LYS A 96 -0.33 18.42 -11.88
CA LYS A 96 -0.12 19.06 -13.18
C LYS A 96 0.24 18.06 -14.29
N ASP A 97 1.10 17.10 -13.96
CA ASP A 97 1.65 16.13 -14.90
C ASP A 97 1.54 14.72 -14.29
N TRP A 98 1.48 13.69 -15.14
CA TRP A 98 1.21 12.30 -14.69
C TRP A 98 2.45 11.58 -14.14
N ASP A 99 3.64 12.12 -14.40
CA ASP A 99 4.94 11.53 -14.05
C ASP A 99 5.61 12.24 -12.86
N PHE A 100 4.91 13.15 -12.19
CA PHE A 100 5.41 13.86 -11.01
C PHE A 100 4.27 14.27 -10.07
N GLY A 101 4.49 14.18 -8.76
CA GLY A 101 3.47 14.52 -7.76
C GLY A 101 2.47 13.38 -7.51
N THR A 102 1.18 13.69 -7.56
CA THR A 102 0.09 12.77 -7.23
C THR A 102 0.09 11.56 -8.17
N GLY A 103 0.18 10.35 -7.61
CA GLY A 103 0.32 9.11 -8.40
C GLY A 103 1.77 8.80 -8.80
N ALA A 104 2.73 9.62 -8.37
CA ALA A 104 4.12 9.57 -8.80
C ALA A 104 5.09 9.88 -7.66
N GLY A 105 4.95 9.18 -6.52
CA GLY A 105 5.80 9.41 -5.35
C GLY A 105 7.22 8.83 -5.44
N PHE A 106 7.51 8.02 -6.48
CA PHE A 106 8.80 7.36 -6.74
C PHE A 106 9.39 6.52 -5.60
N TYR A 107 8.65 6.29 -4.53
CA TYR A 107 9.10 5.53 -3.36
C TYR A 107 10.37 6.11 -2.71
N VAL A 108 10.50 7.44 -2.73
CA VAL A 108 11.59 8.18 -2.10
C VAL A 108 11.10 9.03 -0.93
N ASP A 109 12.02 9.48 -0.09
CA ASP A 109 11.80 10.55 0.87
C ASP A 109 12.29 11.88 0.29
N ALA A 110 11.35 12.76 -0.09
CA ALA A 110 11.67 14.03 -0.71
C ALA A 110 12.35 14.99 0.28
N THR A 111 13.38 15.69 -0.17
CA THR A 111 14.15 16.67 0.65
C THR A 111 13.73 18.12 0.39
N GLU A 112 13.23 18.40 -0.81
CA GLU A 112 12.95 19.76 -1.26
C GLU A 112 11.54 20.21 -0.88
N THR A 113 11.40 21.49 -0.50
CA THR A 113 10.10 22.15 -0.34
C THR A 113 9.46 22.37 -1.72
N PRO A 114 8.14 22.19 -1.89
CA PRO A 114 7.16 21.84 -0.86
C PRO A 114 7.02 20.33 -0.57
N TRP A 115 7.58 19.46 -1.41
CA TRP A 115 7.38 18.00 -1.39
C TRP A 115 7.74 17.33 -0.07
N ARG A 116 8.79 17.82 0.61
CA ARG A 116 9.28 17.28 1.88
C ARG A 116 8.19 17.11 2.94
N SER A 117 7.13 17.93 2.95
CA SER A 117 6.10 17.85 4.00
C SER A 117 5.17 16.63 3.88
N HIS A 118 5.10 15.97 2.71
CA HIS A 118 4.19 14.85 2.48
C HIS A 118 4.84 13.67 1.75
N TYR A 119 5.76 13.90 0.81
CA TYR A 119 6.31 12.87 -0.07
C TYR A 119 7.44 12.09 0.61
N GLN A 120 7.11 11.42 1.73
CA GLN A 120 7.98 10.54 2.51
C GLN A 120 7.62 9.06 2.24
N MET A 121 7.54 8.70 0.97
CA MET A 121 7.02 7.38 0.56
C MET A 121 7.99 6.25 0.92
N TYR A 122 9.30 6.50 0.95
CA TYR A 122 10.27 5.48 1.39
C TYR A 122 10.03 5.13 2.87
N SER A 123 9.98 6.15 3.74
CA SER A 123 9.68 5.96 5.16
C SER A 123 8.31 5.32 5.39
N TYR A 124 7.30 5.71 4.60
CA TYR A 124 5.97 5.10 4.66
C TYR A 124 6.01 3.59 4.36
N ILE A 125 6.68 3.19 3.28
CA ILE A 125 6.71 1.80 2.81
C ILE A 125 7.61 0.91 3.68
N VAL A 126 8.74 1.42 4.17
CA VAL A 126 9.73 0.59 4.89
C VAL A 126 9.47 0.52 6.39
N GLN A 127 8.80 1.53 6.96
CA GLN A 127 8.62 1.63 8.42
C GLN A 127 7.16 1.68 8.84
N GLU A 128 6.43 2.69 8.38
CA GLU A 128 5.09 2.98 8.92
C GLU A 128 4.06 1.93 8.54
N LEU A 129 3.93 1.63 7.24
CA LEU A 129 2.95 0.67 6.75
C LEU A 129 3.25 -0.75 7.27
N PRO A 130 4.49 -1.29 7.23
CA PRO A 130 4.76 -2.62 7.77
C PRO A 130 4.45 -2.75 9.27
N ALA A 131 4.68 -1.70 10.06
CA ALA A 131 4.31 -1.67 11.47
C ALA A 131 2.79 -1.74 11.64
N LEU A 132 2.04 -0.94 10.88
CA LEU A 132 0.58 -0.96 10.85
C LEU A 132 0.04 -2.35 10.46
N ILE A 133 0.60 -2.96 9.41
CA ILE A 133 0.17 -4.28 8.94
C ILE A 133 0.44 -5.35 10.00
N THR A 134 1.62 -5.31 10.64
CA THR A 134 1.99 -6.25 11.71
C THR A 134 1.05 -6.16 12.92
N GLU A 135 0.60 -4.95 13.26
CA GLU A 135 -0.28 -4.70 14.39
C GLU A 135 -1.72 -5.19 14.14
N HIS A 136 -2.22 -5.08 12.90
CA HIS A 136 -3.65 -5.23 12.62
C HIS A 136 -4.04 -6.43 11.76
N PHE A 137 -3.10 -7.12 11.12
CA PHE A 137 -3.37 -8.24 10.23
C PHE A 137 -2.60 -9.51 10.65
N PRO A 138 -3.10 -10.71 10.32
CA PRO A 138 -2.48 -11.96 10.74
C PRO A 138 -1.25 -12.29 9.85
N ILE A 139 -0.19 -11.48 9.94
CA ILE A 139 1.06 -11.70 9.19
C ILE A 139 2.19 -12.28 10.05
N GLN A 140 3.15 -12.91 9.40
CA GLN A 140 4.46 -13.31 9.94
C GLN A 140 5.47 -12.19 9.65
N PRO A 141 5.80 -11.30 10.61
CA PRO A 141 6.65 -10.13 10.36
C PRO A 141 8.08 -10.49 9.93
N GLU A 142 8.54 -11.71 10.19
CA GLU A 142 9.82 -12.23 9.75
C GLU A 142 9.81 -12.82 8.33
N LYS A 143 8.64 -12.93 7.68
CA LYS A 143 8.47 -13.48 6.32
C LYS A 143 7.73 -12.52 5.42
N GLN A 144 8.48 -11.53 4.94
CA GLN A 144 7.99 -10.48 4.06
C GLN A 144 8.73 -10.55 2.73
N GLY A 145 8.00 -10.43 1.62
CA GLY A 145 8.56 -10.21 0.29
C GLY A 145 8.00 -8.92 -0.31
N ILE A 146 8.72 -8.37 -1.29
CA ILE A 146 8.33 -7.17 -2.01
C ILE A 146 8.55 -7.36 -3.51
N PHE A 147 7.64 -6.83 -4.30
CA PHE A 147 7.72 -6.78 -5.75
C PHE A 147 6.87 -5.60 -6.25
N GLY A 148 6.97 -5.28 -7.54
CA GLY A 148 6.18 -4.18 -8.08
C GLY A 148 6.26 -4.05 -9.58
N HIS A 149 5.61 -3.01 -10.09
CA HIS A 149 5.51 -2.73 -11.52
C HIS A 149 5.99 -1.31 -11.83
N SER A 150 6.89 -1.17 -12.82
CA SER A 150 7.39 0.12 -13.31
C SER A 150 8.01 0.96 -12.18
N MET A 151 7.45 2.12 -11.82
CA MET A 151 7.89 2.91 -10.65
C MET A 151 7.94 2.07 -9.37
N GLY A 152 6.99 1.16 -9.15
CA GLY A 152 7.04 0.25 -8.01
C GLY A 152 7.97 -0.95 -8.19
N GLY A 153 8.43 -1.23 -9.41
CA GLY A 153 9.56 -2.14 -9.61
C GLY A 153 10.91 -1.47 -9.36
N HIS A 154 10.96 -0.14 -9.39
CA HIS A 154 12.14 0.66 -9.05
C HIS A 154 12.31 0.82 -7.54
N GLY A 155 11.23 1.16 -6.82
CA GLY A 155 11.20 1.36 -5.37
C GLY A 155 11.43 0.07 -4.59
#